data_AF-A0A6A4WEZ1-F1
#
_entry.id   AF-A0A6A4WEZ1-F1
#
_cell.length_a   1.000
_cell.length_b   1.000
_cell.length_c   1.000
_cell.angle_alpha   90.00
_cell.angle_beta   90.00
_cell.angle_gamma   90.00
#
_symmetry.space_group_name_H-M   'P 1'
#
loop_
_entity.id
_entity.type
_entity.pdbx_description
1 polymer ?
#
loop_
_entity_poly.entity_id
_entity_poly.type
_entity_poly.pdbx_seq_one_letter_code
_entity_poly.pdbx_strand_id
1 'polypeptide(L)'
;MHRHMALSWPHDTLTGDPPSEILADLREAIQQLGRHFQSVDPELSGVSLLPDYSMESHARDHDAFVSVSSKRQRRAKALLDFERHDDDELGFRKNDVITVLSQRDEHCWVGELNGLRGWFPAKFVELLDERSKMYSSAGDDSVTEAVTHLVRGSLCATLKQVLEHGMRRPIILGGVCHPWLFIEEVAHKEVERDYNSVYSRLVLCKTYRLDEDGKVLSPEEVRTCHCRPSSPEYL
;
A
#
# COMPACT_ATOMS: atom_id res chain seq x y z
N MET A 1 -16.56 34.52 6.91
CA MET A 1 -15.85 34.66 5.62
C MET A 1 -15.16 33.35 5.31
N HIS A 2 -15.89 32.37 4.78
CA HIS A 2 -15.32 31.06 4.44
C HIS A 2 -14.82 31.11 3.00
N ARG A 3 -13.51 30.93 2.82
CA ARG A 3 -12.91 30.73 1.50
C ARG A 3 -13.35 29.36 1.00
N HIS A 4 -14.04 29.36 -0.13
CA HIS A 4 -14.26 28.19 -0.96
C HIS A 4 -12.93 27.48 -1.24
N MET A 5 -12.79 26.24 -0.79
CA MET A 5 -11.88 25.27 -1.42
C MET A 5 -12.68 24.53 -2.50
N ALA A 6 -13.12 25.26 -3.51
CA ALA A 6 -13.29 24.64 -4.81
C ALA A 6 -11.87 24.47 -5.36
N LEU A 7 -11.52 23.29 -5.86
CA LEU A 7 -10.38 23.12 -6.76
C LEU A 7 -10.71 23.87 -8.05
N SER A 8 -10.70 25.21 -8.00
CA SER A 8 -10.83 26.05 -9.18
C SER A 8 -9.47 26.02 -9.88
N TRP A 9 -9.43 25.44 -11.07
CA TRP A 9 -8.31 25.58 -11.98
C TRP A 9 -7.99 27.07 -12.14
N PRO A 10 -6.71 27.47 -12.14
CA PRO A 10 -6.33 28.88 -12.23
C PRO A 10 -6.87 29.46 -13.53
N HIS A 11 -7.87 30.34 -13.43
CA HIS A 11 -8.59 30.94 -14.56
C HIS A 11 -7.71 31.80 -15.50
N ASP A 12 -6.41 31.98 -15.20
CA ASP A 12 -5.51 32.90 -15.91
C ASP A 12 -4.33 32.23 -16.62
N THR A 13 -4.51 31.01 -17.15
CA THR A 13 -3.54 30.44 -18.09
C THR A 13 -4.23 29.91 -19.34
N LEU A 14 -3.59 30.07 -20.49
CA LEU A 14 -4.01 29.72 -21.86
C LEU A 14 -4.35 28.22 -22.09
N THR A 15 -4.69 27.48 -21.05
CA THR A 15 -5.02 26.06 -21.06
C THR A 15 -6.28 25.90 -20.21
N GLY A 16 -7.42 25.81 -20.88
CA GLY A 16 -8.72 25.59 -20.22
C GLY A 16 -8.77 24.27 -19.45
N ASP A 17 -9.89 24.06 -18.75
CA ASP A 17 -10.20 22.83 -18.02
C ASP A 17 -9.81 21.57 -18.83
N PRO A 18 -9.37 20.48 -18.16
CA PRO A 18 -9.15 19.21 -18.84
C PRO A 18 -10.38 18.84 -19.68
N PRO A 19 -10.19 18.44 -20.96
CA PRO A 19 -11.26 18.00 -21.82
C PRO A 19 -12.17 17.04 -21.06
N SER A 20 -13.48 17.19 -21.25
CA SER A 20 -14.48 16.34 -20.61
C SER A 20 -14.23 14.85 -20.84
N GLU A 21 -13.55 14.51 -21.93
CA GLU A 21 -13.07 13.15 -22.27
C GLU A 21 -12.04 12.61 -21.27
N ILE A 22 -11.00 13.38 -20.92
CA ILE A 22 -9.96 12.94 -19.97
C ILE A 22 -10.56 12.66 -18.58
N LEU A 23 -11.49 13.53 -18.14
CA LEU A 23 -12.19 13.34 -16.86
C LEU A 23 -13.18 12.17 -16.92
N ALA A 24 -13.82 11.94 -18.07
CA ALA A 24 -14.71 10.80 -18.28
C ALA A 24 -13.93 9.47 -18.25
N ASP A 25 -12.75 9.43 -18.86
CA ASP A 25 -11.86 8.27 -18.87
C ASP A 25 -11.35 7.94 -17.46
N LEU A 26 -10.93 8.96 -16.68
CA LEU A 26 -10.54 8.76 -15.29
C LEU A 26 -11.71 8.21 -14.46
N ARG A 27 -12.91 8.78 -14.63
CA ARG A 27 -14.10 8.30 -13.94
C ARG A 27 -14.39 6.84 -14.28
N GLU A 28 -14.33 6.46 -15.55
CA GLU A 28 -14.58 5.09 -15.97
C GLU A 28 -13.50 4.13 -15.44
N ALA A 29 -12.23 4.52 -15.44
CA ALA A 29 -11.13 3.74 -14.86
C ALA A 29 -11.35 3.47 -13.36
N ILE A 30 -11.78 4.49 -12.59
CA ILE A 30 -12.12 4.34 -11.17
C ILE A 30 -13.31 3.40 -10.99
N GLN A 31 -14.35 3.53 -11.82
CA GLN A 31 -15.54 2.67 -11.74
C GLN A 31 -15.22 1.22 -12.10
N GLN A 32 -14.38 0.95 -13.10
CA GLN A 32 -13.95 -0.40 -13.45
C GLN A 32 -13.20 -1.06 -12.28
N LEU A 33 -12.32 -0.32 -11.62
CA LEU A 33 -11.66 -0.80 -10.42
C LEU A 33 -12.66 -1.10 -9.31
N GLY A 34 -13.61 -0.19 -9.05
CA GLY A 34 -14.67 -0.43 -8.06
C GLY A 34 -15.51 -1.67 -8.34
N ARG A 35 -15.93 -1.88 -9.59
CA ARG A 35 -16.71 -3.06 -10.02
C ARG A 35 -15.93 -4.35 -9.84
N HIS A 36 -14.62 -4.33 -10.07
CA HIS A 36 -13.74 -5.47 -9.82
C HIS A 36 -13.71 -5.86 -8.33
N PHE A 37 -13.58 -4.88 -7.43
CA PHE A 37 -13.62 -5.17 -6.00
C PHE A 37 -14.99 -5.72 -5.57
N GLN A 38 -16.09 -5.20 -6.12
CA GLN A 38 -17.44 -5.72 -5.85
C GLN A 38 -17.68 -7.13 -6.40
N SER A 39 -17.06 -7.49 -7.53
CA SER A 39 -17.24 -8.81 -8.13
C SER A 39 -16.43 -9.89 -7.41
N VAL A 40 -15.29 -9.53 -6.82
CA VAL A 40 -14.39 -10.46 -6.13
C VAL A 40 -14.68 -10.54 -4.63
N ASP A 41 -15.20 -9.48 -4.01
CA ASP A 41 -15.50 -9.42 -2.59
C ASP A 41 -17.00 -9.11 -2.34
N PRO A 42 -17.80 -10.12 -1.92
CA PRO A 42 -19.22 -9.94 -1.63
C PRO A 42 -19.52 -8.91 -0.55
N GLU A 43 -18.61 -8.68 0.40
CA GLU A 43 -18.79 -7.66 1.45
C GLU A 43 -18.81 -6.24 0.86
N LEU A 44 -18.18 -6.05 -0.30
CA LEU A 44 -18.11 -4.77 -1.00
C LEU A 44 -19.31 -4.52 -1.93
N SER A 45 -20.19 -5.50 -2.15
CA SER A 45 -21.34 -5.39 -3.05
C SER A 45 -22.30 -4.25 -2.70
N GLY A 46 -22.40 -3.88 -1.41
CA GLY A 46 -23.23 -2.78 -0.93
C GLY A 46 -22.61 -1.38 -1.05
N VAL A 47 -21.34 -1.29 -1.45
CA VAL A 47 -20.63 -0.01 -1.57
C VAL A 47 -21.10 0.72 -2.83
N SER A 48 -21.51 1.99 -2.71
CA SER A 48 -21.86 2.79 -3.89
C SER A 48 -20.61 3.23 -4.65
N LEU A 49 -20.59 3.01 -5.97
CA LEU A 49 -19.57 3.56 -6.88
C LEU A 49 -19.94 4.93 -7.46
N LEU A 50 -21.09 5.48 -7.05
CA LEU A 50 -21.49 6.82 -7.43
C LEU A 50 -20.78 7.82 -6.51
N PRO A 51 -20.07 8.81 -7.09
CA PRO A 51 -19.44 9.85 -6.28
C PRO A 51 -20.53 10.71 -5.61
N ASP A 52 -20.38 10.92 -4.30
CA ASP A 52 -21.20 11.81 -3.51
C ASP A 52 -20.44 13.12 -3.27
N TYR A 53 -20.83 14.17 -4.00
CA TYR A 53 -20.26 15.51 -3.91
C TYR A 53 -21.01 16.41 -2.91
N SER A 54 -21.88 15.85 -2.07
CA SER A 54 -22.60 16.61 -1.05
C SER A 54 -21.66 17.10 0.05
N MET A 55 -21.97 18.27 0.62
CA MET A 55 -21.20 18.82 1.74
C MET A 55 -21.32 17.93 2.98
N GLU A 56 -22.45 17.23 3.15
CA GLU A 56 -22.72 16.28 4.22
C GLU A 56 -21.84 15.03 4.14
N SER A 57 -21.51 14.58 2.92
CA SER A 57 -20.52 13.52 2.71
C SER A 57 -19.14 13.99 3.18
N HIS A 58 -18.68 15.13 2.66
CA HIS A 58 -17.36 15.68 2.97
C HIS A 58 -17.15 16.01 4.44
N ALA A 59 -18.19 16.48 5.13
CA ALA A 59 -18.13 16.76 6.56
C ALA A 59 -17.78 15.52 7.41
N ARG A 60 -18.06 14.31 6.90
CA ARG A 60 -17.78 13.04 7.58
C ARG A 60 -16.43 12.44 7.21
N ASP A 61 -15.75 12.94 6.18
CA ASP A 61 -14.50 12.37 5.68
C ASP A 61 -13.39 12.36 6.74
N HIS A 62 -13.30 13.41 7.56
CA HIS A 62 -12.30 13.49 8.63
C HIS A 62 -12.53 12.41 9.70
N ASP A 63 -13.76 12.30 10.20
CA ASP A 63 -14.11 11.31 11.22
C ASP A 63 -14.01 9.88 10.66
N ALA A 64 -14.40 9.67 9.40
CA ALA A 64 -14.22 8.41 8.70
C ALA A 64 -12.74 8.05 8.61
N PHE A 65 -11.89 8.99 8.16
CA PHE A 65 -10.44 8.80 8.09
C PHE A 65 -9.84 8.48 9.47
N VAL A 66 -10.19 9.24 10.51
CA VAL A 66 -9.71 9.00 11.88
C VAL A 66 -10.17 7.63 12.38
N SER A 67 -11.42 7.26 12.13
CA SER A 67 -11.97 5.96 12.53
C SER A 67 -11.25 4.80 11.83
N VAL A 68 -11.00 4.90 10.52
CA VAL A 68 -10.28 3.88 9.73
C VAL A 68 -8.82 3.82 10.13
N SER A 69 -8.17 4.97 10.30
CA SER A 69 -6.78 5.08 10.75
C SER A 69 -6.60 4.49 12.15
N SER A 70 -7.53 4.74 13.07
CA SER A 70 -7.51 4.17 14.44
C SER A 70 -7.77 2.66 14.48
N LYS A 71 -8.47 2.13 13.47
CA LYS A 71 -8.72 0.69 13.30
C LYS A 71 -7.59 -0.04 12.58
N ARG A 72 -6.56 0.66 12.11
CA ARG A 72 -5.38 -0.01 11.54
C ARG A 72 -4.70 -0.84 12.63
N GLN A 73 -4.75 -2.16 12.44
CA GLN A 73 -4.13 -3.10 13.36
C GLN A 73 -2.62 -3.05 13.16
N ARG A 74 -1.96 -2.32 14.04
CA ARG A 74 -0.50 -2.28 14.10
C ARG A 74 -0.01 -3.68 14.37
N ARG A 75 0.98 -4.14 13.63
CA ARG A 75 1.60 -5.44 13.86
C ARG A 75 3.05 -5.25 14.21
N ALA A 76 3.57 -6.10 15.06
CA ALA A 76 4.98 -6.12 15.40
C ALA A 76 5.52 -7.54 15.27
N LYS A 77 6.76 -7.66 14.79
CA LYS A 77 7.46 -8.94 14.72
C LYS A 77 8.34 -9.09 15.95
N ALA A 78 8.21 -10.20 16.66
CA ALA A 78 9.06 -10.53 17.78
C ALA A 78 10.52 -10.73 17.31
N LEU A 79 11.45 -10.00 17.93
CA LEU A 79 12.90 -10.13 17.70
C LEU A 79 13.53 -11.18 18.62
N LEU A 80 12.88 -11.44 19.76
CA LEU A 80 13.31 -12.33 20.83
C LEU A 80 12.11 -13.15 21.34
N ASP A 81 12.39 -14.20 22.10
CA ASP A 81 11.36 -14.92 22.85
C ASP A 81 10.98 -14.11 24.11
N PHE A 82 9.70 -14.15 24.47
CA PHE A 82 9.19 -13.62 25.73
C PHE A 82 8.31 -14.68 26.40
N GLU A 83 8.77 -15.22 27.51
CA GLU A 83 8.04 -16.24 28.26
C GLU A 83 7.05 -15.56 29.21
N ARG A 84 5.78 -15.98 29.11
CA ARG A 84 4.71 -15.53 29.98
C ARG A 84 4.85 -16.16 31.35
N HIS A 85 4.91 -15.33 32.39
CA HIS A 85 4.94 -15.76 33.79
C HIS A 85 3.59 -15.51 34.48
N ASP A 86 2.94 -14.39 34.16
CA ASP A 86 1.68 -13.96 34.76
C ASP A 86 0.53 -13.90 33.74
N ASP A 87 -0.70 -13.85 34.25
CA ASP A 87 -1.89 -13.94 33.40
C ASP A 87 -2.13 -12.69 32.54
N ASP A 88 -1.56 -11.56 32.91
CA ASP A 88 -1.64 -10.30 32.18
C ASP A 88 -0.53 -10.13 31.14
N GLU A 89 0.49 -11.00 31.13
CA GLU A 89 1.58 -11.00 30.15
C GLU A 89 1.22 -11.74 28.85
N LEU A 90 1.69 -11.23 27.71
CA LEU A 90 1.54 -11.88 26.40
C LEU A 90 2.87 -12.54 25.99
N GLY A 91 3.00 -13.84 26.23
CA GLY A 91 4.16 -14.61 25.78
C GLY A 91 4.17 -14.87 24.27
N PHE A 92 5.35 -14.90 23.67
CA PHE A 92 5.56 -15.15 22.24
C PHE A 92 6.98 -15.70 21.97
N ARG A 93 7.18 -16.21 20.76
CA ARG A 93 8.48 -16.65 20.25
C ARG A 93 9.02 -15.67 19.21
N LYS A 94 10.34 -15.66 19.05
CA LYS A 94 11.03 -14.93 18.01
C LYS A 94 10.43 -15.24 16.65
N ASN A 95 10.18 -14.18 15.88
CA ASN A 95 9.50 -14.11 14.60
C ASN A 95 7.97 -14.21 14.63
N ASP A 96 7.32 -14.38 15.78
CA ASP A 96 5.86 -14.26 15.87
C ASP A 96 5.40 -12.86 15.45
N VAL A 97 4.22 -12.79 14.83
CA VAL A 97 3.59 -11.53 14.43
C VAL A 97 2.46 -11.23 15.39
N ILE A 98 2.65 -10.20 16.21
CA ILE A 98 1.75 -9.79 17.28
C ILE A 98 0.91 -8.63 16.78
N THR A 99 -0.40 -8.68 17.02
CA THR A 99 -1.29 -7.52 16.80
C THR A 99 -1.14 -6.58 17.99
N VAL A 100 -0.66 -5.36 17.76
CA VAL A 100 -0.46 -4.33 18.77
C VAL A 100 -1.76 -3.55 18.97
N LEU A 101 -2.35 -3.70 20.15
CA LEU A 101 -3.60 -3.07 20.56
C LEU A 101 -3.38 -1.69 21.21
N SER A 102 -2.24 -1.49 21.89
CA SER A 102 -1.92 -0.20 22.53
C SER A 102 -0.41 0.04 22.67
N GLN A 103 0.01 1.28 22.40
CA GLN A 103 1.38 1.78 22.58
C GLN A 103 1.40 3.05 23.45
N ARG A 104 0.45 3.15 24.40
CA ARG A 104 0.35 4.35 25.27
C ARG A 104 1.57 4.51 26.17
N ASP A 105 2.23 3.42 26.51
CA ASP A 105 3.49 3.39 27.25
C ASP A 105 4.64 3.04 26.29
N GLU A 106 5.79 3.70 26.45
CA GLU A 106 6.95 3.57 25.57
C GLU A 106 7.66 2.22 25.73
N HIS A 107 7.58 1.61 26.90
CA HIS A 107 8.32 0.41 27.25
C HIS A 107 7.45 -0.85 27.28
N CYS A 108 6.14 -0.68 27.48
CA CYS A 108 5.19 -1.75 27.67
C CYS A 108 3.98 -1.60 26.73
N TRP A 109 3.84 -2.51 25.78
CA TRP A 109 2.73 -2.49 24.83
C TRP A 109 1.71 -3.57 25.15
N VAL A 110 0.47 -3.35 24.73
CA VAL A 110 -0.60 -4.37 24.83
C VAL A 110 -0.82 -4.95 23.46
N GLY A 111 -0.88 -6.28 23.35
CA GLY A 111 -1.10 -6.96 22.09
C GLY A 111 -2.01 -8.18 22.17
N GLU A 112 -2.18 -8.81 21.03
CA GLU A 112 -2.91 -10.06 20.84
C GLU A 112 -2.12 -11.02 19.93
N LEU A 113 -2.02 -12.28 20.35
CA LEU A 113 -1.44 -13.38 19.58
C LEU A 113 -2.25 -14.66 19.86
N ASN A 114 -2.72 -15.33 18.82
CA ASN A 114 -3.51 -16.57 18.92
C ASN A 114 -4.74 -16.46 19.86
N GLY A 115 -5.40 -15.30 19.88
CA GLY A 115 -6.55 -15.02 20.74
C GLY A 115 -6.20 -14.72 22.21
N LEU A 116 -4.93 -14.82 22.60
CA LEU A 116 -4.44 -14.40 23.90
C LEU A 116 -4.08 -12.92 23.87
N ARG A 117 -4.43 -12.20 24.94
CA ARG A 117 -4.14 -10.78 25.11
C ARG A 117 -3.33 -10.56 26.37
N GLY A 118 -2.40 -9.62 26.30
CA GLY A 118 -1.58 -9.24 27.44
C GLY A 118 -0.58 -8.16 27.06
N TRP A 119 0.19 -7.73 28.05
CA TRP A 119 1.27 -6.78 27.85
C TRP A 119 2.59 -7.47 27.50
N PHE A 120 3.47 -6.76 26.80
CA PHE A 120 4.81 -7.22 26.51
C PHE A 120 5.82 -6.06 26.34
N PRO A 121 7.13 -6.31 26.52
CA PRO A 121 8.15 -5.27 26.37
C PRO A 121 8.30 -4.81 24.91
N ALA A 122 8.14 -3.51 24.66
CA ALA A 122 8.27 -2.91 23.33
C ALA A 122 9.63 -3.19 22.67
N LYS A 123 10.71 -3.22 23.47
CA LYS A 123 12.08 -3.50 23.01
C LYS A 123 12.30 -4.91 22.44
N PHE A 124 11.36 -5.84 22.64
CA PHE A 124 11.47 -7.22 22.15
C PHE A 124 10.84 -7.41 20.78
N VAL A 125 10.24 -6.37 20.22
CA VAL A 125 9.57 -6.42 18.93
C VAL A 125 10.03 -5.29 18.02
N GLU A 126 9.85 -5.48 16.73
CA GLU A 126 10.00 -4.44 15.71
C GLU A 126 8.61 -4.17 15.12
N LEU A 127 8.18 -2.90 15.10
CA LEU A 127 6.94 -2.54 14.43
C LEU A 127 7.08 -2.84 12.94
N LEU A 128 6.15 -3.63 12.42
CA LEU A 128 6.04 -3.86 11.00
C LEU A 128 5.42 -2.63 10.37
N ASP A 129 6.09 -2.10 9.35
CA ASP A 129 5.48 -1.06 8.53
C ASP A 129 4.22 -1.62 7.86
N GLU A 130 3.07 -1.02 8.18
CA GLU A 130 1.74 -1.43 7.72
C GLU A 130 1.50 -1.14 6.22
N ARG A 131 2.50 -1.36 5.36
CA ARG A 131 2.20 -1.70 3.96
C ARG A 131 1.47 -3.02 3.85
N SER A 132 1.50 -3.84 4.89
CA SER A 132 0.53 -4.91 5.07
C SER A 132 -0.85 -4.36 5.48
N LYS A 133 -1.47 -3.62 4.58
CA LYS A 133 -2.94 -3.62 4.52
C LYS A 133 -3.37 -5.09 4.50
N MET A 134 -4.51 -5.42 5.10
CA MET A 134 -5.22 -6.62 4.63
C MET A 134 -5.51 -6.35 3.15
N TYR A 135 -4.60 -6.76 2.26
CA TYR A 135 -4.90 -6.83 0.85
C TYR A 135 -6.05 -7.81 0.79
N SER A 136 -7.24 -7.31 0.47
CA SER A 136 -8.32 -8.19 0.05
C SER A 136 -7.76 -9.03 -1.10
N SER A 137 -8.17 -10.29 -1.20
CA SER A 137 -7.87 -11.13 -2.37
C SER A 137 -8.19 -10.41 -3.69
N ALA A 138 -9.16 -9.50 -3.68
CA ALA A 138 -9.50 -8.61 -4.81
C ALA A 138 -8.39 -7.64 -5.23
N GLY A 139 -7.50 -7.24 -4.32
CA GLY A 139 -6.43 -6.26 -4.55
C GLY A 139 -5.04 -6.85 -4.73
N ASP A 140 -4.91 -8.18 -4.61
CA ASP A 140 -3.64 -8.89 -4.74
C ASP A 140 -3.45 -9.35 -6.19
N ASP A 141 -2.37 -8.90 -6.83
CA ASP A 141 -2.08 -9.21 -8.24
C ASP A 141 -1.62 -10.65 -8.47
N SER A 142 -1.13 -11.33 -7.43
CA SER A 142 -0.81 -12.77 -7.47
C SER A 142 -2.07 -13.63 -7.38
N VAL A 143 -3.15 -13.11 -6.80
CA VAL A 143 -4.44 -13.81 -6.67
C VAL A 143 -5.37 -13.46 -7.83
N THR A 144 -5.37 -12.19 -8.25
CA THR A 144 -6.24 -11.70 -9.32
C THR A 144 -5.47 -10.81 -10.31
N GLU A 145 -4.96 -11.42 -11.37
CA GLU A 145 -4.14 -10.72 -12.38
C GLU A 145 -4.82 -9.49 -13.02
N ALA A 146 -6.15 -9.50 -13.10
CA ALA A 146 -6.95 -8.40 -13.66
C ALA A 146 -6.71 -7.05 -12.95
N VAL A 147 -6.43 -7.07 -11.64
CA VAL A 147 -6.22 -5.84 -10.86
C VAL A 147 -4.99 -5.08 -11.35
N THR A 148 -3.96 -5.78 -11.81
CA THR A 148 -2.75 -5.14 -12.35
C THR A 148 -3.07 -4.34 -13.60
N HIS A 149 -3.87 -4.89 -14.52
CA HIS A 149 -4.26 -4.18 -15.73
C HIS A 149 -5.16 -2.97 -15.42
N LEU A 150 -6.12 -3.14 -14.51
CA LEU A 150 -7.01 -2.05 -14.09
C LEU A 150 -6.24 -0.89 -13.45
N VAL A 151 -5.28 -1.18 -12.57
CA VAL A 151 -4.48 -0.17 -11.88
C VAL A 151 -3.42 0.43 -12.80
N ARG A 152 -2.50 -0.39 -13.33
CA ARG A 152 -1.34 0.10 -14.10
C ARG A 152 -1.71 0.50 -15.52
N GLY A 153 -2.59 -0.25 -16.17
CA GLY A 153 -2.98 -0.03 -17.57
C GLY A 153 -4.03 1.05 -17.76
N SER A 154 -5.03 1.14 -16.86
CA SER A 154 -6.16 2.06 -17.01
C SER A 154 -6.08 3.26 -16.06
N LEU A 155 -6.11 3.03 -14.74
CA LEU A 155 -6.15 4.12 -13.75
C LEU A 155 -4.90 5.01 -13.80
N CYS A 156 -3.71 4.43 -13.79
CA CYS A 156 -2.47 5.21 -13.85
C CYS A 156 -2.34 5.98 -15.17
N ALA A 157 -2.79 5.40 -16.29
CA ALA A 157 -2.72 6.04 -17.60
C ALA A 157 -3.63 7.28 -17.66
N THR A 158 -4.86 7.17 -17.14
CA THR A 158 -5.82 8.30 -17.11
C THR A 158 -5.42 9.36 -16.10
N LEU A 159 -4.91 8.98 -14.92
CA LEU A 159 -4.34 9.90 -13.95
C LEU A 159 -3.17 10.69 -14.55
N LYS A 160 -2.28 10.02 -15.29
CA LYS A 160 -1.17 10.66 -15.99
C LYS A 160 -1.69 11.72 -16.97
N GLN A 161 -2.70 11.40 -17.78
CA GLN A 161 -3.29 12.36 -18.72
C GLN A 161 -3.88 13.59 -18.01
N VAL A 162 -4.58 13.40 -16.89
CA VAL A 162 -5.10 14.52 -16.09
C VAL A 162 -3.96 15.39 -15.55
N LEU A 163 -2.91 14.77 -15.02
CA LEU A 163 -1.77 15.49 -14.45
C LEU A 163 -0.90 16.18 -15.50
N GLU A 164 -0.87 15.64 -16.72
CA GLU A 164 -0.15 16.23 -17.85
C GLU A 164 -0.95 17.29 -18.60
N HIS A 165 -2.27 17.35 -18.41
CA HIS A 165 -3.14 18.31 -19.09
C HIS A 165 -2.77 19.75 -18.74
N GLY A 166 -2.66 20.60 -19.77
CA GLY A 166 -2.33 22.02 -19.62
C GLY A 166 -0.87 22.33 -19.27
N MET A 167 -0.01 21.31 -19.10
CA MET A 167 1.41 21.53 -18.86
C MET A 167 2.13 21.97 -20.13
N ARG A 168 2.83 23.10 -20.07
CA ARG A 168 3.76 23.51 -21.13
C ARG A 168 5.03 22.67 -21.04
N ARG A 169 5.51 22.14 -22.18
CA ARG A 169 6.81 21.45 -22.24
C ARG A 169 7.92 22.40 -21.76
N PRO A 170 8.92 21.90 -21.01
CA PRO A 170 10.01 22.75 -20.53
C PRO A 170 10.72 23.41 -21.72
N ILE A 171 10.68 24.74 -21.78
CA ILE A 171 11.55 25.49 -22.65
C ILE A 171 12.91 25.53 -21.93
N ILE A 172 13.89 24.97 -22.61
CA ILE A 172 15.26 24.74 -22.15
C ILE A 172 15.79 25.99 -21.40
N LEU A 173 16.28 25.79 -20.16
CA LEU A 173 16.91 26.76 -19.24
C LEU A 173 16.05 27.41 -18.12
N GLY A 174 15.27 26.59 -17.40
CA GLY A 174 15.23 26.64 -15.92
C GLY A 174 14.13 27.46 -15.24
N GLY A 175 12.95 26.92 -14.92
CA GLY A 175 12.42 25.57 -15.02
C GLY A 175 11.15 25.52 -14.16
N VAL A 176 10.00 25.20 -14.77
CA VAL A 176 8.73 25.05 -14.06
C VAL A 176 8.75 23.71 -13.32
N CYS A 177 8.56 23.72 -11.99
CA CYS A 177 8.51 22.49 -11.19
C CYS A 177 7.22 21.73 -11.51
N HIS A 178 7.37 20.55 -12.13
CA HIS A 178 6.27 19.68 -12.51
C HIS A 178 5.59 19.11 -11.25
N PRO A 179 4.25 19.15 -11.11
CA PRO A 179 3.56 18.49 -10.00
C PRO A 179 3.83 16.98 -9.90
N TRP A 180 4.17 16.32 -11.02
CA TRP A 180 4.65 14.94 -11.04
C TRP A 180 6.00 14.78 -10.37
N LEU A 181 6.92 15.75 -10.45
CA LEU A 181 8.14 15.70 -9.65
C LEU A 181 7.83 15.79 -8.15
N PHE A 182 6.77 16.50 -7.75
CA PHE A 182 6.30 16.47 -6.36
C PHE A 182 5.66 15.12 -6.00
N ILE A 183 4.82 14.55 -6.88
CA ILE A 183 4.22 13.22 -6.67
C ILE A 183 5.29 12.12 -6.67
N GLU A 184 6.27 12.18 -7.56
CA GLU A 184 7.44 11.30 -7.61
C GLU A 184 8.30 11.51 -6.38
N GLU A 185 8.59 12.74 -5.95
CA GLU A 185 9.36 13.01 -4.73
C GLU A 185 8.62 12.51 -3.48
N VAL A 186 7.30 12.69 -3.40
CA VAL A 186 6.48 12.15 -2.31
C VAL A 186 6.42 10.64 -2.38
N ALA A 187 6.16 10.04 -3.54
CA ALA A 187 6.14 8.60 -3.73
C ALA A 187 7.53 7.99 -3.47
N HIS A 188 8.60 8.65 -3.89
CA HIS A 188 9.98 8.27 -3.64
C HIS A 188 10.29 8.34 -2.15
N LYS A 189 9.92 9.41 -1.44
CA LYS A 189 10.08 9.50 0.02
C LYS A 189 9.27 8.44 0.78
N GLU A 190 8.05 8.16 0.33
CA GLU A 190 7.21 7.08 0.89
C GLU A 190 7.77 5.68 0.55
N VAL A 191 8.58 5.54 -0.50
CA VAL A 191 9.25 4.29 -0.88
C VAL A 191 10.66 4.19 -0.27
N GLU A 192 11.35 5.30 -0.03
CA GLU A 192 12.71 5.37 0.54
C GLU A 192 12.78 4.75 1.92
N ARG A 193 11.73 4.94 2.74
CA ARG A 193 11.60 4.29 4.04
C ARG A 193 11.72 2.76 3.95
N ASP A 194 11.33 2.20 2.80
CA ASP A 194 11.26 0.76 2.53
C ASP A 194 12.19 0.30 1.41
N TYR A 195 13.10 1.15 0.94
CA TYR A 195 13.92 0.90 -0.25
C TYR A 195 14.61 -0.46 -0.17
N ASN A 196 15.15 -0.83 0.99
CA ASN A 196 15.80 -2.11 1.21
C ASN A 196 14.84 -3.31 1.10
N SER A 197 13.58 -3.19 1.55
CA SER A 197 12.58 -4.26 1.49
C SER A 197 12.05 -4.47 0.07
N VAL A 198 11.68 -3.38 -0.61
CA VAL A 198 11.18 -3.41 -1.99
C VAL A 198 12.29 -3.80 -2.97
N TYR A 199 13.50 -3.27 -2.80
CA TYR A 199 14.67 -3.65 -3.60
C TYR A 199 15.05 -5.11 -3.36
N SER A 200 15.03 -5.60 -2.12
CA SER A 200 15.26 -7.03 -1.85
C SER A 200 14.23 -7.91 -2.54
N ARG A 201 12.94 -7.53 -2.54
CA ARG A 201 11.88 -8.31 -3.18
C ARG A 201 12.02 -8.30 -4.72
N LEU A 202 12.28 -7.14 -5.32
CA LEU A 202 12.49 -7.01 -6.76
C LEU A 202 13.78 -7.69 -7.24
N VAL A 203 14.87 -7.59 -6.46
CA VAL A 203 16.12 -8.31 -6.73
C VAL A 203 15.91 -9.81 -6.58
N LEU A 204 15.19 -10.28 -5.55
CA LEU A 204 14.88 -11.71 -5.42
C LEU A 204 14.04 -12.22 -6.60
N CYS A 205 12.98 -11.52 -6.99
CA CYS A 205 12.20 -11.85 -8.18
C CYS A 205 13.07 -11.92 -9.43
N LYS A 206 13.90 -10.90 -9.67
CA LYS A 206 14.76 -10.81 -10.86
C LYS A 206 15.94 -11.80 -10.86
N THR A 207 16.55 -12.06 -9.70
CA THR A 207 17.69 -12.98 -9.54
C THR A 207 17.24 -14.43 -9.64
N TYR A 208 16.06 -14.77 -9.11
CA TYR A 208 15.54 -16.13 -9.13
C TYR A 208 14.50 -16.39 -10.22
N ARG A 209 14.20 -15.39 -11.07
CA ARG A 209 13.19 -15.48 -12.13
C ARG A 209 11.85 -16.04 -11.61
N LEU A 210 11.45 -15.62 -10.40
CA LEU A 210 10.23 -16.11 -9.74
C LEU A 210 8.96 -15.73 -10.52
N ASP A 211 9.08 -14.75 -11.40
CA ASP A 211 8.08 -14.31 -12.36
C ASP A 211 7.97 -15.22 -13.61
N GLU A 212 9.00 -16.03 -13.91
CA GLU A 212 8.98 -17.06 -14.98
C GLU A 212 8.51 -18.43 -14.45
N ASP A 213 8.80 -18.74 -13.18
CA ASP A 213 8.37 -19.95 -12.51
C ASP A 213 7.16 -19.66 -11.63
N GLY A 214 5.94 -19.83 -12.15
CA GLY A 214 4.66 -19.68 -11.43
C GLY A 214 4.44 -20.63 -10.24
N LYS A 215 5.51 -21.17 -9.62
CA LYS A 215 5.51 -21.86 -8.35
C LYS A 215 6.24 -21.01 -7.31
N VAL A 216 5.46 -20.44 -6.39
CA VAL A 216 5.99 -19.94 -5.12
C VAL A 216 6.64 -21.12 -4.39
N LEU A 217 7.97 -21.16 -4.38
CA LEU A 217 8.72 -22.18 -3.66
C LEU A 217 8.50 -21.99 -2.15
N SER A 218 8.22 -23.10 -1.47
CA SER A 218 8.11 -23.15 -0.02
C SER A 218 9.44 -22.78 0.66
N PRO A 219 9.43 -22.33 1.93
CA PRO A 219 10.64 -21.97 2.67
C PRO A 219 11.69 -23.10 2.76
N GLU A 220 11.30 -24.36 2.58
CA GLU A 220 12.18 -25.52 2.58
C GLU A 220 12.89 -25.70 1.23
N GLU A 221 12.22 -25.42 0.12
CA GLU A 221 12.78 -25.51 -1.23
C GLU A 221 13.86 -24.45 -1.48
N VAL A 222 13.70 -23.25 -0.91
CA VAL A 222 14.72 -22.18 -0.95
C VAL A 222 16.00 -22.60 -0.23
N ARG A 223 15.92 -23.40 0.84
CA ARG A 223 17.10 -23.90 1.57
C ARG A 223 17.86 -24.96 0.78
N THR A 224 17.19 -25.76 -0.04
CA THR A 224 17.84 -26.80 -0.86
C THR A 224 18.64 -26.24 -2.06
N CYS A 225 18.33 -25.04 -2.54
CA CYS A 225 19.07 -24.40 -3.63
C CYS A 225 20.51 -24.00 -3.25
N HIS A 226 20.83 -23.86 -1.96
CA HIS A 226 22.19 -23.57 -1.48
C HIS A 226 23.05 -24.82 -1.22
N CYS A 227 22.55 -26.02 -1.50
CA CYS A 227 23.26 -27.27 -1.22
C CYS A 227 23.42 -28.19 -2.44
N ARG A 228 23.59 -27.66 -3.65
CA ARG A 228 24.24 -28.45 -4.72
C ARG A 228 25.75 -28.19 -4.66
N PRO A 229 26.58 -29.17 -4.28
CA PRO A 229 28.00 -29.09 -4.54
C PRO A 229 28.19 -29.00 -6.06
N SER A 230 29.00 -28.06 -6.51
CA SER A 230 29.53 -28.04 -7.86
C SER A 230 30.23 -29.37 -8.14
N SER A 231 29.56 -30.25 -8.89
CA SER A 231 30.22 -31.42 -9.49
C SER A 231 31.27 -30.91 -10.49
N PRO A 232 32.51 -31.42 -10.46
CA PRO A 232 33.50 -31.09 -11.46
C PRO A 232 33.26 -31.98 -12.68
N GLU A 233 33.08 -31.38 -13.85
CA GLU A 233 33.08 -32.11 -15.12
C GLU A 233 34.15 -31.56 -16.08
N TYR A 234 35.17 -32.41 -16.23
CA TYR A 234 35.95 -32.75 -17.42
C TYR A 234 36.87 -31.70 -18.07
N LEU A 235 38.19 -31.86 -17.80
CA LEU A 235 39.19 -32.33 -18.78
C LEU A 235 40.16 -33.29 -18.10
#